data_AF-A0A1Q9TJI9-F1
#
_entry.id   AF-A0A1Q9TJI9-F1
#
_cell.length_a   1.000
_cell.length_b   1.000
_cell.length_c   1.000
_cell.angle_alpha   90.00
_cell.angle_beta   90.00
_cell.angle_gamma   90.00
#
_symmetry.space_group_name_H-M   'P 1'
#
loop_
_entity.id
_entity.type
_entity.pdbx_description
1 polymer ?
#
loop_
_entity_poly.entity_id
_entity_poly.type
_entity_poly.pdbx_seq_one_letter_code
_entity_poly.pdbx_strand_id
1 'polypeptide(L)' 'MTLTVQVRKHRPAWPDLAVAETTRTDFTSGNLTARGDCEGNGTYFTETRSSTGNKLASGRVTRC' A
#
# COMPACT_ATOMS: atom_id res chain seq x y z
N MET A 1 11.15 5.51 13.66
CA MET A 1 9.82 5.64 13.01
C MET A 1 9.62 4.44 12.10
N THR A 2 8.47 3.80 12.12
CA THR A 2 8.17 2.70 11.19
C THR A 2 7.38 3.24 10.02
N LEU A 3 7.81 2.92 8.80
CA LEU A 3 7.10 3.23 7.57
C LEU A 3 6.65 1.91 6.92
N THR A 4 5.36 1.82 6.61
CA THR A 4 4.76 0.67 5.94
C THR A 4 4.15 1.17 4.63
N VAL A 5 4.60 0.59 3.52
CA VAL A 5 4.05 0.84 2.17
C VAL A 5 3.33 -0.42 1.73
N GLN A 6 2.08 -0.27 1.30
CA GLN A 6 1.23 -1.35 0.84
C GLN A 6 0.73 -1.06 -0.57
N VAL A 7 0.66 -2.11 -1.40
CA VAL A 7 -0.19 -2.11 -2.60
C VAL A 7 -1.48 -2.79 -2.19
N ARG A 8 -2.61 -2.11 -2.40
CA ARG A 8 -3.93 -2.58 -1.97
C ARG A 8 -4.86 -2.72 -3.16
N LYS A 9 -5.65 -3.79 -3.16
CA LYS A 9 -6.79 -4.00 -4.06
C LYS A 9 -8.06 -3.59 -3.32
N HIS A 10 -8.80 -2.66 -3.90
CA HIS A 10 -10.07 -2.23 -3.37
C HIS A 10 -11.10 -3.35 -3.47
N ARG A 11 -11.84 -3.57 -2.38
CA ARG A 11 -12.96 -4.51 -2.33
C ARG A 11 -14.20 -3.75 -1.83
N PRO A 12 -15.30 -3.69 -2.60
CA PRO A 12 -16.47 -2.90 -2.19
C PRO A 12 -17.16 -3.42 -0.92
N ALA A 13 -17.24 -4.75 -0.78
CA ALA A 13 -17.97 -5.41 0.31
C ALA A 13 -17.05 -5.92 1.44
N TRP A 14 -15.72 -5.72 1.32
CA TRP A 14 -14.73 -6.27 2.25
C TRP A 14 -13.62 -5.25 2.48
N PRO A 15 -12.86 -5.32 3.59
CA PRO A 15 -11.69 -4.48 3.76
C PRO A 15 -10.73 -4.61 2.56
N ASP A 16 -10.11 -3.52 2.11
CA ASP A 16 -9.19 -3.59 0.97
C ASP A 16 -8.04 -4.58 1.26
N LEU A 17 -7.76 -5.45 0.30
CA LEU A 17 -6.75 -6.49 0.40
C LEU A 17 -5.37 -5.87 0.21
N ALA A 18 -4.43 -6.08 1.12
CA ALA A 18 -3.02 -5.78 0.86
C ALA A 18 -2.43 -6.92 -0.01
N VAL A 19 -2.17 -6.63 -1.28
CA VAL A 19 -1.58 -7.60 -2.23
C VAL A 19 -0.05 -7.61 -2.16
N ALA A 20 0.54 -6.52 -1.67
CA ALA A 20 1.93 -6.48 -1.26
C ALA A 20 2.11 -5.50 -0.11
N GLU A 21 3.10 -5.78 0.72
CA GLU A 21 3.50 -4.93 1.82
C GLU A 21 5.02 -4.90 1.92
N THR A 22 5.55 -3.74 2.28
CA THR A 22 6.93 -3.62 2.72
C THR A 22 6.97 -2.66 3.90
N THR A 23 7.56 -3.14 4.98
CA THR A 23 7.69 -2.39 6.23
C THR A 23 9.16 -2.17 6.55
N ARG A 24 9.50 -0.95 6.96
CA ARG A 24 10.85 -0.60 7.41
C ARG A 24 10.78 0.10 8.76
N THR A 25 11.46 -0.48 9.73
CA THR A 25 11.73 0.17 11.02
C THR A 25 12.83 1.21 10.86
N ASP A 26 12.83 2.20 11.74
CA ASP A 26 13.82 3.29 11.78
C ASP A 26 14.00 4.01 10.44
N PHE A 27 12.91 4.13 9.69
CA PHE A 27 12.86 4.88 8.45
C PHE A 27 13.02 6.38 8.75
N THR A 28 14.02 7.01 8.14
CA THR A 28 14.28 8.45 8.22
C THR A 28 14.03 9.11 6.87
N SER A 29 14.76 8.67 5.84
CA SER A 29 14.61 9.14 4.47
C SER A 29 15.05 8.07 3.47
N GLY A 30 14.65 8.24 2.20
CA GLY A 30 15.00 7.36 1.09
C GLY A 30 13.78 6.74 0.44
N ASN A 31 14.02 5.70 -0.36
CA ASN A 31 12.99 5.00 -1.10
C ASN A 31 12.58 3.72 -0.36
N LEU A 32 11.26 3.49 -0.29
CA LEU A 32 10.68 2.22 0.14
C LEU A 32 9.71 1.77 -0.95
N THR A 33 9.87 0.55 -1.43
CA THR A 33 9.09 0.01 -2.54
C THR A 33 8.41 -1.27 -2.10
N ALA A 34 7.09 -1.32 -2.26
CA ALA A 34 6.32 -2.55 -2.19
C ALA A 34 6.00 -3.02 -3.61
N ARG A 35 6.31 -4.26 -3.93
CA ARG A 35 6.03 -4.87 -5.23
C ARG A 35 5.18 -6.11 -5.01
N GLY A 36 4.09 -6.21 -5.74
CA GLY A 36 3.18 -7.35 -5.72
C GLY A 36 2.63 -7.61 -7.11
N ASP A 37 2.15 -8.84 -7.29
CA ASP A 37 1.44 -9.24 -8.48
C ASP A 37 -0.04 -8.85 -8.39
N CYS A 38 -0.69 -8.86 -9.55
CA CYS A 38 -2.13 -8.68 -9.65
C CYS A 38 -2.86 -9.86 -9.03
N GLU A 39 -3.82 -9.58 -8.15
CA GLU A 39 -4.82 -10.56 -7.71
C GLU A 39 -6.05 -10.44 -8.64
N GLY A 40 -5.88 -10.65 -9.94
CA GLY A 40 -6.94 -10.48 -10.95
C GLY A 40 -7.44 -9.04 -11.14
N ASN A 41 -8.52 -8.88 -11.90
CA ASN A 41 -8.99 -7.56 -12.31
C ASN A 41 -9.60 -6.74 -11.17
N GLY A 42 -9.22 -5.46 -11.08
CA GLY A 42 -9.84 -4.57 -10.12
C GLY A 42 -9.18 -3.21 -9.96
N THR A 43 -9.62 -2.51 -8.93
CA THR A 43 -9.11 -1.18 -8.58
C THR A 43 -7.98 -1.33 -7.56
N TYR A 44 -6.79 -0.87 -7.93
CA TYR A 44 -5.60 -0.90 -7.08
C TYR A 44 -5.17 0.50 -6.69
N PHE A 45 -4.52 0.62 -5.53
CA PHE A 45 -3.92 1.86 -5.05
C PHE A 45 -2.75 1.53 -4.12
N THR A 46 -1.81 2.46 -3.98
CA THR A 46 -0.76 2.36 -2.97
C THR A 46 -1.14 3.16 -1.74
N GLU A 47 -0.77 2.64 -0.57
CA GLU A 47 -1.02 3.28 0.71
C GLU A 47 0.24 3.24 1.55
N THR A 48 0.65 4.40 2.06
CA THR A 48 1.79 4.56 2.95
C THR A 48 1.28 4.95 4.33
N ARG A 49 1.74 4.26 5.36
CA ARG A 49 1.41 4.49 6.76
C ARG A 49 2.67 4.67 7.57
N SER A 50 2.68 5.63 8.49
CA SER A 50 3.74 5.76 9.49
C SER A 50 3.25 5.37 10.88
N SER A 51 4.17 4.91 11.73
CA SER A 51 3.90 4.69 13.15
C SER A 51 3.58 5.98 13.93
N THR A 52 3.79 7.14 13.32
CA THR A 52 3.46 8.46 13.89
C THR A 52 2.04 8.92 13.54
N GLY A 53 1.26 8.08 12.86
CA GLY A 53 -0.14 8.37 12.49
C GLY A 53 -0.34 9.01 11.12
N ASN A 54 0.73 9.24 10.34
CA ASN A 54 0.59 9.77 8.99
C ASN A 54 0.12 8.68 8.04
N LYS A 55 -0.80 9.04 7.16
CA LYS A 55 -1.35 8.14 6.14
C LYS A 55 -1.51 8.87 4.82
N LEU A 56 -0.97 8.29 3.76
CA LEU A 56 -1.06 8.79 2.39
C LEU A 56 -1.53 7.66 1.47
N ALA A 57 -2.39 7.97 0.52
CA ALA A 57 -2.83 7.02 -0.49
C ALA A 57 -2.66 7.65 -1.88
N SER A 58 -2.27 6.84 -2.85
CA SER A 58 -2.26 7.26 -4.25
C SER A 58 -3.68 7.39 -4.81
N GLY A 59 -3.76 7.93 -6.03
CA GLY A 59 -4.93 7.73 -6.87
C GLY A 59 -5.23 6.25 -7.06
N ARG A 60 -6.53 5.96 -7.24
CA ARG A 60 -7.02 4.63 -7.56
C ARG A 60 -6.95 4.41 -9.06
N VAL A 61 -6.50 3.22 -9.46
CA VAL A 61 -6.33 2.85 -10.86
C VAL A 61 -6.89 1.47 -11.08
N THR A 62 -7.73 1.32 -12.10
CA THR A 62 -8.10 -0.01 -12.59
C THR A 62 -6.86 -0.59 -13.24
N ARG A 63 -6.39 -1.72 -12.71
CA ARG A 63 -5.17 -2.36 -13.15
C ARG A 63 -5.38 -3.83 -13.01
N CYS A 64 -4.93 -4.57 -14.02
CA CYS A 64 -5.29 -5.97 -14.16
C CYS A 64 -6.81 -6.11 -14.24
#